data_AF-A0A2L2XTG9-F1
#
_entry.id   AF-A0A2L2XTG9-F1
#
_cell.length_a   1.000
_cell.length_b   1.000
_cell.length_c   1.000
_cell.angle_alpha   90.00
_cell.angle_beta   90.00
_cell.angle_gamma   90.00
#
_symmetry.space_group_name_H-M   'P 1'
#
loop_
_entity.id
_entity.type
_entity.pdbx_description
1 polymer ?
#
loop_
_entity_poly.entity_id
_entity_poly.type
_entity_poly.pdbx_seq_one_letter_code
_entity_poly.pdbx_strand_id
1 'polypeptide(L)'
;MQIAKVCGTVVSTLKPRSMTGVKLLLLQFIDAQGQLLPKYEVAGDIVGAGLNEWVLVSRGGAARIEDGQNNRPLDAMVVGIIDTITVENRTLYSKRDEFRQSG
;
A
#
# COMPACT_ATOMS: atom_id res chain seq x y z
N MET A 1 7.12 -7.98 -4.12
CA MET A 1 6.16 -6.89 -3.85
C MET A 1 5.06 -6.92 -4.90
N GLN A 2 3.94 -6.22 -4.66
CA GLN A 2 2.87 -5.97 -5.63
C GLN A 2 2.56 -4.47 -5.67
N ILE A 3 1.95 -4.01 -6.77
CA ILE A 3 1.46 -2.64 -6.90
C ILE A 3 0.01 -2.61 -6.44
N ALA A 4 -0.35 -1.61 -5.65
CA ALA A 4 -1.72 -1.42 -5.19
C ALA A 4 -2.10 0.06 -5.13
N LYS A 5 -3.40 0.35 -5.16
CA LYS A 5 -3.97 1.66 -4.87
C LYS A 5 -4.58 1.65 -3.48
N VAL A 6 -4.34 2.71 -2.71
CA VAL A 6 -5.05 2.92 -1.44
C VAL A 6 -6.50 3.30 -1.73
N CYS A 7 -7.45 2.44 -1.35
CA CYS A 7 -8.88 2.68 -1.56
C CYS A 7 -9.64 2.96 -0.26
N GLY A 8 -9.01 2.82 0.90
CA GLY A 8 -9.62 3.20 2.18
C GLY A 8 -8.80 2.78 3.40
N THR A 9 -9.46 2.77 4.55
CA THR A 9 -8.88 2.39 5.85
C THR A 9 -9.73 1.33 6.53
N VAL A 10 -9.09 0.44 7.30
CA VAL A 10 -9.79 -0.55 8.14
C VAL A 10 -9.60 -0.19 9.61
N VAL A 11 -10.68 -0.24 10.38
CA VAL A 11 -10.66 0.03 11.82
C VAL A 11 -11.05 -1.24 12.58
N SER A 12 -10.24 -1.58 13.59
CA SER A 12 -10.55 -2.65 14.55
C SER A 12 -10.20 -2.18 15.96
N THR A 13 -11.16 -2.28 16.87
CA THR A 13 -11.01 -1.95 18.30
C THR A 13 -10.66 -3.19 19.13
N LEU A 14 -11.12 -4.37 18.72
CA LEU A 14 -10.79 -5.65 19.33
C LEU A 14 -9.72 -6.38 18.52
N LYS A 15 -8.47 -6.27 18.96
CA LYS A 15 -7.29 -6.81 18.27
C LYS A 15 -6.14 -7.09 19.26
N PRO A 16 -5.13 -7.88 18.89
CA PRO A 16 -3.95 -8.09 19.74
C PRO A 16 -3.29 -6.76 20.12
N ARG A 17 -2.79 -6.65 21.36
CA ARG A 17 -2.13 -5.43 21.85
C ARG A 17 -0.92 -5.01 20.98
N SER A 18 -0.24 -5.97 20.36
CA SER A 18 0.86 -5.72 19.42
C SER A 18 0.44 -4.96 18.15
N MET A 19 -0.86 -4.96 17.81
CA MET A 19 -1.43 -4.21 16.68
C MET A 19 -1.91 -2.81 17.06
N THR A 20 -1.76 -2.39 18.31
CA THR A 20 -2.08 -1.02 18.73
C THR A 20 -1.15 -0.03 18.03
N GLY A 21 -1.71 1.04 17.48
CA GLY A 21 -0.98 2.07 16.74
C GLY A 21 -0.64 1.72 15.29
N VAL A 22 -0.98 0.51 14.81
CA VAL A 22 -0.86 0.17 13.38
C VAL A 22 -1.98 0.86 12.61
N LYS A 23 -1.63 1.72 11.65
CA LYS A 23 -2.56 2.21 10.63
C LYS A 23 -2.80 1.10 9.62
N LEU A 24 -4.07 0.75 9.37
CA LEU A 24 -4.46 -0.30 8.43
C LEU A 24 -5.14 0.32 7.21
N LEU A 25 -4.57 0.05 6.04
CA LEU A 25 -5.09 0.51 4.76
C LEU A 25 -5.77 -0.64 4.03
N LEU A 26 -6.91 -0.34 3.40
CA LEU A 26 -7.49 -1.21 2.39
C LEU A 26 -6.84 -0.87 1.05
N LEU A 27 -6.23 -1.87 0.43
CA LEU A 27 -5.49 -1.75 -0.81
C LEU A 27 -6.15 -2.59 -1.89
N GLN A 28 -6.30 -2.05 -3.10
CA GLN A 28 -6.71 -2.80 -4.28
C GLN A 28 -5.53 -2.99 -5.21
N PHE A 29 -5.24 -4.24 -5.62
CA PHE A 29 -4.09 -4.53 -6.47
C PHE A 29 -4.26 -4.00 -7.89
N ILE A 30 -3.13 -3.70 -8.53
CA ILE A 30 -3.04 -3.19 -9.89
C ILE A 30 -2.18 -4.14 -10.71
N ASP A 31 -2.58 -4.41 -11.95
CA ASP A 31 -1.79 -5.19 -12.90
C ASP A 31 -0.67 -4.37 -13.59
N ALA A 32 0.07 -5.01 -14.49
CA ALA A 32 1.16 -4.36 -15.21
C ALA A 32 0.70 -3.30 -16.23
N GLN A 33 -0.61 -3.25 -16.52
CA GLN A 33 -1.25 -2.30 -17.43
C GLN A 33 -1.94 -1.16 -16.67
N GLY A 34 -1.78 -1.11 -15.35
CA GLY A 34 -2.37 -0.07 -14.51
C GLY A 34 -3.85 -0.28 -14.22
N GLN A 35 -4.42 -1.45 -14.52
CA GLN A 35 -5.82 -1.75 -14.26
C GLN A 35 -6.01 -2.31 -12.85
N LEU A 36 -7.09 -1.89 -12.20
CA LEU A 36 -7.47 -2.41 -10.88
C LEU A 36 -7.95 -3.86 -11.01
N LEU A 37 -7.36 -4.72 -10.20
CA LEU A 37 -7.73 -6.12 -10.09
C LEU A 37 -8.87 -6.30 -9.05
N PRO A 38 -9.72 -7.34 -9.18
CA PRO A 38 -10.68 -7.73 -8.16
C PRO A 38 -9.99 -8.50 -7.01
N LYS A 39 -8.84 -8.00 -6.57
CA LYS A 39 -8.02 -8.55 -5.49
C LYS A 39 -7.61 -7.40 -4.59
N TYR A 40 -7.71 -7.62 -3.29
CA TYR A 40 -7.39 -6.63 -2.28
C TYR A 40 -6.50 -7.23 -1.20
N GLU A 41 -5.92 -6.36 -0.38
CA GLU A 41 -5.17 -6.71 0.81
C GLU A 41 -5.42 -5.65 1.88
N VAL A 42 -5.45 -6.06 3.15
CA VAL A 42 -5.37 -5.10 4.26
C VAL A 42 -3.92 -5.06 4.73
N ALA A 43 -3.28 -3.91 4.59
CA ALA A 43 -1.86 -3.78 4.91
C ALA A 43 -1.65 -2.79 6.05
N GLY A 44 -0.62 -3.04 6.87
CA GLY A 44 -0.06 -2.01 7.73
C GLY A 44 0.53 -0.87 6.89
N ASP A 45 0.51 0.34 7.43
CA ASP A 45 1.13 1.52 6.80
C ASP A 45 2.09 2.21 7.78
N ILE A 46 3.37 2.15 7.45
CA ILE A 46 4.46 2.83 8.17
C ILE A 46 4.97 4.05 7.39
N VAL A 47 4.56 4.21 6.14
CA VAL A 47 5.06 5.25 5.22
C VAL A 47 4.18 6.49 5.28
N GLY A 48 2.89 6.31 5.58
CA GLY A 48 1.92 7.40 5.63
C GLY A 48 1.19 7.62 4.32
N ALA A 49 0.88 6.53 3.59
CA ALA A 49 0.16 6.63 2.32
C ALA A 49 -1.26 7.20 2.49
N GLY A 50 -1.64 8.07 1.55
CA GLY A 50 -2.93 8.72 1.44
C GLY A 50 -3.91 8.01 0.52
N LEU A 51 -5.17 8.43 0.55
CA LEU A 51 -6.20 7.91 -0.33
C LEU A 51 -5.81 8.14 -1.81
N ASN A 52 -6.11 7.14 -2.65
CA ASN A 52 -5.80 7.10 -4.08
C ASN A 52 -4.31 6.99 -4.46
N GLU A 53 -3.37 7.07 -3.53
CA GLU A 53 -1.96 6.88 -3.85
C GLU A 53 -1.66 5.43 -4.28
N TRP A 54 -0.74 5.30 -5.23
CA TRP A 54 -0.21 4.01 -5.64
C TRP A 54 0.97 3.65 -4.73
N VAL A 55 1.02 2.39 -4.28
CA VAL A 55 1.96 1.92 -3.26
C VAL A 55 2.59 0.58 -3.65
N LEU A 56 3.78 0.34 -3.11
CA LEU A 56 4.40 -0.98 -3.10
C LEU A 56 4.00 -1.72 -1.82
N VAL A 57 3.53 -2.95 -1.99
CA VAL A 57 3.11 -3.83 -0.90
C VAL A 57 4.04 -5.04 -0.81
N SER A 58 4.64 -5.24 0.36
CA SER A 58 5.34 -6.48 0.72
C SER A 58 4.40 -7.43 1.44
N ARG A 59 4.57 -8.74 1.23
CA ARG A 59 3.75 -9.79 1.85
C ARG A 59 4.60 -10.84 2.57
N GLY A 60 3.99 -11.60 3.46
CA GLY A 60 4.62 -12.67 4.24
C GLY A 60 5.60 -12.14 5.27
N GLY A 61 6.66 -12.89 5.57
CA GLY A 61 7.67 -12.51 6.57
C GLY A 61 8.33 -11.15 6.30
N ALA A 62 8.44 -10.75 5.02
CA ALA A 62 9.00 -9.46 4.61
C ALA A 62 8.19 -8.26 5.10
N ALA A 63 6.90 -8.43 5.43
CA ALA A 63 6.06 -7.35 5.96
C ALA A 63 6.48 -6.87 7.36
N ARG A 64 7.37 -7.61 8.04
CA ARG A 64 7.75 -7.35 9.44
C ARG A 64 9.21 -6.96 9.64
N ILE A 65 9.99 -6.87 8.55
CA ILE A 65 11.44 -6.60 8.62
C ILE A 65 11.74 -5.24 9.24
N GLU A 66 10.86 -4.25 9.06
CA GLU A 66 11.06 -2.91 9.60
C GLU A 66 11.06 -2.90 11.13
N ASP A 67 11.89 -2.02 11.70
CA ASP A 67 12.03 -1.87 13.14
C ASP A 67 10.68 -1.67 13.85
N GLY A 68 10.50 -2.43 14.94
CA GLY A 68 9.26 -2.43 15.72
C GLY A 68 8.10 -3.25 15.14
N GLN A 69 8.25 -3.89 13.97
CA GLN A 69 7.19 -4.72 13.36
C GLN A 69 7.38 -6.22 13.57
N ASN A 70 8.56 -6.68 13.97
CA ASN A 70 8.94 -8.10 14.10
C ASN A 70 7.92 -8.99 14.85
N ASN A 71 7.33 -8.47 15.94
CA ASN A 71 6.39 -9.20 16.79
C ASN A 71 4.91 -8.94 16.47
N ARG A 72 4.61 -8.19 15.40
CA ARG A 72 3.23 -7.90 15.00
C ARG A 72 2.71 -9.02 14.10
N PRO A 73 1.44 -9.44 14.21
CA PRO A 73 0.85 -10.44 13.30
C PRO A 73 0.49 -9.79 11.96
N LEU A 74 1.47 -9.18 11.28
CA LEU A 74 1.32 -8.56 9.97
C LEU A 74 1.90 -9.47 8.90
N ASP A 75 1.12 -9.68 7.84
CA ASP A 75 1.48 -10.42 6.63
C ASP A 75 1.44 -9.55 5.37
N ALA A 76 1.02 -8.28 5.48
CA ALA A 76 1.12 -7.27 4.44
C ALA A 76 1.49 -5.89 5.00
N MET A 77 2.37 -5.19 4.30
CA MET A 77 2.86 -3.86 4.68
C MET A 77 3.06 -2.98 3.45
N VAL A 78 2.60 -1.73 3.52
CA VAL A 78 3.01 -0.67 2.59
C VAL A 78 4.46 -0.30 2.90
N VAL A 79 5.32 -0.50 1.92
CA VAL A 79 6.78 -0.26 2.05
C VAL A 79 7.27 0.91 1.20
N GLY A 80 6.38 1.53 0.42
CA GLY A 80 6.72 2.74 -0.33
C GLY A 80 5.51 3.30 -1.08
N ILE A 81 5.51 4.62 -1.27
CA ILE A 81 4.58 5.30 -2.17
C ILE A 81 5.28 5.44 -3.53
N ILE A 82 4.56 5.15 -4.60
CA ILE A 82 5.10 5.14 -5.96
C ILE A 82 5.04 6.56 -6.52
N ASP A 83 6.17 7.06 -7.01
CA ASP A 83 6.22 8.33 -7.73
C ASP A 83 5.92 8.15 -9.22
N THR A 84 6.55 7.15 -9.86
CA THR A 84 6.41 6.89 -11.30
C THR A 84 6.51 5.40 -11.63
N ILE A 85 5.80 4.95 -12.66
CA ILE A 85 5.98 3.63 -13.28
C ILE A 85 6.24 3.83 -14.78
N THR A 86 7.29 3.19 -15.29
CA THR A 86 7.67 3.21 -16.71
C THR A 86 7.66 1.79 -17.28
N VAL A 87 7.00 1.60 -18.43
CA VAL A 87 6.94 0.34 -19.16
C VAL A 87 7.29 0.62 -20.62
N GLU A 88 8.26 -0.11 -21.18
CA GLU A 88 8.70 0.04 -22.58
C GLU A 88 8.92 1.51 -23.02
N ASN A 89 9.59 2.28 -22.17
CA ASN A 89 9.88 3.72 -22.34
C ASN A 89 8.66 4.66 -22.32
N ARG A 90 7.51 4.19 -21.83
CA ARG A 90 6.31 5.01 -21.63
C ARG A 90 5.97 5.11 -20.15
N THR A 91 5.54 6.28 -19.72
CA THR A 91 5.05 6.47 -18.35
C THR A 91 3.65 5.88 -18.22
N LEU A 92 3.53 4.81 -17.43
CA LEU A 92 2.24 4.21 -17.06
C LEU A 92 1.56 5.01 -15.94
N TYR A 93 2.36 5.48 -14.98
CA TYR A 93 1.89 6.21 -13.80
C TYR A 93 2.84 7.34 -13.44
N SER A 94 2.29 8.47 -13.02
CA SER A 94 3.04 9.62 -12.51
C SER A 94 2.19 10.31 -11.44
N LYS A 95 2.62 10.20 -10.19
CA LYS A 95 1.97 10.82 -9.04
C LYS A 95 1.79 12.33 -9.23
N ARG A 96 2.80 13.01 -9.79
CA ARG A 96 2.77 14.45 -10.06
C ARG A 96 1.65 14.86 -11.02
N ASP A 97 1.34 14.02 -12.01
CA ASP A 97 0.35 14.36 -13.03
C ASP A 97 -1.08 14.13 -12.53
N GLU A 98 -1.32 13.16 -11.64
CA GLU A 98 -2.61 13.00 -10.95
C GLU A 98 -2.94 14.22 -10.06
N PHE A 99 -1.96 14.76 -9.34
CA PHE A 99 -2.17 15.97 -8.52
C PHE A 99 -2.58 17.19 -9.36
N ARG A 100 -2.06 17.32 -10.58
CA ARG A 100 -2.39 18.43 -11.49
C ARG A 100 -3.79 18.34 -12.09
N GLN A 101 -4.36 17.15 -12.19
CA GLN A 101 -5.73 16.96 -12.71
C GLN A 101 -6.81 17.14 -11.62
N SER A 102 -6.39 17.18 -10.36
CA SER A 102 -7.28 17.22 -9.19
C SER A 102 -7.45 18.62 -8.57
N GLY A 103 -6.78 19.64 -9.12
CA GLY A 103 -6.84 21.03 -8.69
C GLY A 103 -7.21 21.95 -9.85
#